data_AF-A0A5N7Z970-F1
#
_entry.id   AF-A0A5N7Z970-F1
#
_cell.length_a   1.000
_cell.length_b   1.000
_cell.length_c   1.000
_cell.angle_alpha   90.00
_cell.angle_beta   90.00
_cell.angle_gamma   90.00
#
_symmetry.space_group_name_H-M   'P 1'
#
loop_
_entity.id
_entity.type
_entity.pdbx_description
1 polymer ?
#
loop_
_entity_poly.entity_id
_entity_poly.type
_entity_poly.pdbx_seq_one_letter_code
_entity_poly.pdbx_strand_id
1 'polypeptide(L)'
;MLLLLVCATGFSQVSNYTFSESSSNYTALSGATTVFNSNWDDNVTANNIPIGFTFNFNGTNYTTCSVNSNGFITFGSTTSSSSEYSPISSGTGYAGAVSAVGIDMVNNGNAITYKTIGSAPNRVFVVQWTNAERSARGGDFNFQIRLSETTNVVSISYGSCDPSNNNNVNVQVGLRGSNNSDYNNRSLSSNNTWAGNTSAGTANNATVRTRNNVYPNTNLLYTWTPAAACTAPTAQPSALCLCGTGR
;
A
#
# COMPACT_ATOMS: atom_id res chain seq x y z
N MET A 1 -37.84 -20.09 -17.91
CA MET A 1 -37.12 -19.46 -16.79
C MET A 1 -35.91 -18.74 -17.39
N LEU A 2 -35.99 -17.44 -17.60
CA LEU A 2 -34.88 -16.63 -18.12
C LEU A 2 -33.88 -16.43 -16.98
N LEU A 3 -32.77 -17.18 -16.99
CA LEU A 3 -31.70 -16.96 -16.03
C LEU A 3 -30.90 -15.74 -16.50
N LEU A 4 -31.24 -14.58 -15.95
CA LEU A 4 -30.54 -13.34 -16.19
C LEU A 4 -29.17 -13.42 -15.49
N LEU A 5 -28.10 -13.73 -16.23
CA LEU A 5 -26.74 -13.67 -15.72
C LEU A 5 -26.33 -12.19 -15.62
N VAL A 6 -26.61 -11.57 -14.47
CA VAL A 6 -26.18 -10.20 -14.20
C VAL A 6 -24.68 -10.22 -13.92
N CYS A 7 -23.87 -9.89 -14.92
CA CYS A 7 -22.46 -9.59 -14.72
C CYS A 7 -22.37 -8.23 -14.03
N ALA A 8 -22.45 -8.22 -12.69
CA ALA A 8 -22.22 -7.01 -11.92
C ALA A 8 -20.76 -6.57 -12.13
N THR A 9 -20.55 -5.33 -12.55
CA THR A 9 -19.23 -4.69 -12.53
C THR A 9 -18.85 -4.44 -11.07
N GLY A 10 -18.34 -5.46 -10.39
CA GLY A 10 -17.74 -5.29 -9.07
C GLY A 10 -16.48 -4.45 -9.20
N PHE A 11 -16.43 -3.29 -8.53
CA PHE A 11 -15.16 -2.61 -8.32
C PHE A 11 -14.21 -3.58 -7.61
N SER A 12 -12.95 -3.65 -8.05
CA SER A 12 -11.94 -4.51 -7.41
C SER A 12 -11.62 -3.93 -6.04
N GLN A 13 -12.32 -4.42 -5.01
CA GLN A 13 -12.10 -4.06 -3.61
C GLN A 13 -10.68 -4.40 -3.19
N VAL A 14 -10.08 -3.55 -2.36
CA VAL A 14 -8.72 -3.76 -1.85
C VAL A 14 -8.59 -5.08 -1.09
N SER A 15 -9.62 -5.47 -0.35
CA SER A 15 -9.74 -6.76 0.34
C SER A 15 -9.60 -7.98 -0.59
N ASN A 16 -9.87 -7.85 -1.90
CA ASN A 16 -9.69 -8.92 -2.88
C ASN A 16 -8.29 -8.97 -3.51
N TYR A 17 -7.38 -8.05 -3.16
CA TYR A 17 -6.02 -8.06 -3.68
C TYR A 17 -5.29 -9.28 -3.11
N THR A 18 -4.56 -10.01 -3.94
CA THR A 18 -3.75 -11.13 -3.47
C THR A 18 -2.45 -10.61 -2.89
N PHE A 19 -2.18 -10.92 -1.63
CA PHE A 19 -0.91 -10.60 -0.97
C PHE A 19 0.14 -11.68 -1.24
N SER A 20 1.38 -11.26 -1.50
CA SER A 20 2.56 -12.11 -1.47
C SER A 20 3.75 -11.34 -0.89
N GLU A 21 4.72 -12.07 -0.35
CA GLU A 21 6.02 -11.52 0.03
C GLU A 21 7.15 -12.23 -0.72
N SER A 22 8.24 -11.50 -0.94
CA SER A 22 9.45 -12.01 -1.57
C SER A 22 10.66 -11.20 -1.12
N SER A 23 11.86 -11.63 -1.55
CA SER A 23 13.07 -10.83 -1.42
C SER A 23 13.46 -10.25 -2.78
N SER A 24 13.66 -8.92 -2.83
CA SER A 24 14.12 -8.19 -4.00
C SER A 24 15.02 -7.05 -3.57
N ASN A 25 16.12 -6.83 -4.29
CA ASN A 25 17.07 -5.76 -3.97
C ASN A 25 16.37 -4.39 -3.86
N TYR A 26 16.59 -3.73 -2.73
CA TYR A 26 16.21 -2.34 -2.53
C TYR A 26 17.20 -1.43 -3.26
N THR A 27 16.69 -0.57 -4.15
CA THR A 27 17.49 0.43 -4.86
C THR A 27 16.96 1.81 -4.51
N ALA A 28 17.79 2.61 -3.82
CA ALA A 28 17.45 4.00 -3.52
C ALA A 28 17.28 4.81 -4.81
N LEU A 29 16.32 5.74 -4.81
CA LEU A 29 16.09 6.64 -5.93
C LEU A 29 17.28 7.59 -6.13
N SER A 30 17.63 7.81 -7.40
CA SER A 30 18.59 8.82 -7.84
C SER A 30 17.93 9.82 -8.78
N GLY A 31 18.32 11.11 -8.70
CA GLY A 31 17.70 12.18 -9.48
C GLY A 31 16.18 12.24 -9.31
N ALA A 32 15.71 12.14 -8.07
CA ALA A 32 14.31 12.17 -7.70
C ALA A 32 13.86 13.59 -7.36
N THR A 33 12.55 13.81 -7.38
CA THR A 33 11.94 15.08 -6.96
C THR A 33 11.66 15.02 -5.47
N THR A 34 11.97 16.11 -4.75
CA THR A 34 11.66 16.25 -3.33
C THR A 34 10.16 16.42 -3.10
N VAL A 35 9.58 15.60 -2.22
CA VAL A 35 8.24 15.79 -1.66
C VAL A 35 8.32 16.76 -0.49
N PHE A 36 9.12 16.42 0.52
CA PHE A 36 9.45 17.27 1.66
C PHE A 36 10.96 17.33 1.84
N ASN A 37 11.47 18.53 2.11
CA ASN A 37 12.88 18.75 2.45
C ASN A 37 13.24 18.05 3.77
N SER A 38 14.53 18.05 4.13
CA SER A 38 14.98 17.56 5.44
C SER A 38 14.22 18.22 6.60
N ASN A 39 14.17 17.56 7.75
CA ASN A 39 13.45 17.97 8.97
C ASN A 39 11.92 18.01 8.82
N TRP A 40 11.38 17.14 7.98
CA TRP A 40 9.94 16.89 7.93
C TRP A 40 9.47 16.22 9.23
N ASP A 41 8.28 16.60 9.66
CA ASP A 41 7.52 16.09 10.81
C ASP A 41 6.07 16.53 10.59
N ASP A 42 5.12 15.59 10.68
CA ASP A 42 3.70 15.87 10.46
C ASP A 42 3.41 16.72 9.22
N ASN A 43 3.91 16.28 8.07
CA ASN A 43 3.69 16.94 6.78
C ASN A 43 2.79 16.10 5.87
N VAL A 44 1.89 16.78 5.16
CA VAL A 44 1.03 16.18 4.16
C VAL A 44 1.01 17.05 2.91
N THR A 45 1.12 16.45 1.74
CA THR A 45 0.96 17.19 0.48
C THR A 45 -0.52 17.42 0.19
N ALA A 46 -0.83 18.33 -0.73
CA ALA A 46 -2.11 18.22 -1.43
C ALA A 46 -2.16 16.93 -2.27
N ASN A 47 -3.31 16.58 -2.83
CA ASN A 47 -3.42 15.47 -3.78
C ASN A 47 -2.88 15.85 -5.18
N ASN A 48 -1.59 16.21 -5.26
CA ASN A 48 -0.96 16.79 -6.44
C ASN A 48 0.37 16.14 -6.84
N ILE A 49 0.81 15.07 -6.17
CA ILE A 49 2.03 14.35 -6.57
C ILE A 49 1.71 13.52 -7.81
N PRO A 50 2.33 13.80 -8.97
CA PRO A 50 2.00 13.12 -10.22
C PRO A 50 2.54 11.68 -10.22
N ILE A 51 1.66 10.70 -10.44
CA ILE A 51 2.03 9.29 -10.59
C ILE A 51 2.77 9.06 -11.92
N GLY A 52 2.45 9.88 -12.93
CA GLY A 52 3.03 9.81 -14.28
C GLY A 52 2.32 8.84 -15.23
N PHE A 53 1.35 8.08 -14.74
CA PHE A 53 0.44 7.23 -15.51
C PHE A 53 -0.89 7.10 -14.75
N THR A 54 -1.90 6.55 -15.42
CA THR A 54 -3.17 6.20 -14.77
C THR A 54 -3.01 4.91 -13.98
N PHE A 55 -3.17 4.98 -12.66
CA PHE A 55 -3.13 3.84 -11.76
C PHE A 55 -4.54 3.52 -11.27
N ASN A 56 -5.00 2.28 -11.47
CA ASN A 56 -6.28 1.83 -10.91
C ASN A 56 -6.07 1.33 -9.49
N PHE A 57 -6.71 1.96 -8.51
CA PHE A 57 -6.71 1.52 -7.13
C PHE A 57 -8.15 1.43 -6.62
N ASN A 58 -8.49 0.32 -5.98
CA ASN A 58 -9.85 0.07 -5.51
C ASN A 58 -10.93 0.26 -6.61
N GLY A 59 -10.62 -0.14 -7.86
CA GLY A 59 -11.49 0.03 -9.02
C GLY A 59 -11.59 1.45 -9.58
N THR A 60 -10.90 2.44 -9.00
CA THR A 60 -10.93 3.84 -9.43
C THR A 60 -9.57 4.27 -9.99
N ASN A 61 -9.58 5.07 -11.07
CA ASN A 61 -8.37 5.55 -11.72
C ASN A 61 -7.86 6.83 -11.06
N TYR A 62 -6.57 6.87 -10.77
CA TYR A 62 -5.86 8.02 -10.21
C TYR A 62 -4.64 8.36 -11.07
N THR A 63 -4.36 9.66 -11.19
CA THR A 63 -3.14 10.18 -11.84
C THR A 63 -2.25 10.96 -10.86
N THR A 64 -2.77 11.24 -9.68
CA THR A 64 -2.06 11.87 -8.56
C THR A 64 -2.32 11.10 -7.26
N CYS A 65 -1.43 11.30 -6.30
CA CYS A 65 -1.64 10.90 -4.91
C CYS A 65 -1.24 12.03 -3.95
N SER A 66 -1.58 11.86 -2.69
CA SER A 66 -1.08 12.65 -1.57
C SER A 66 -0.06 11.83 -0.78
N VAL A 67 1.04 12.44 -0.36
CA VAL A 67 2.07 11.81 0.48
C VAL A 67 1.95 12.36 1.90
N ASN A 68 2.01 11.49 2.90
CA ASN A 68 2.11 11.87 4.31
C ASN A 68 3.48 11.45 4.86
N SER A 69 4.15 12.32 5.61
CA SER A 69 5.44 12.03 6.24
C SER A 69 5.40 10.76 7.10
N ASN A 70 4.25 10.45 7.67
CA ASN A 70 3.95 9.33 8.57
C ASN A 70 3.86 7.95 7.87
N GLY A 71 4.57 7.78 6.76
CA GLY A 71 4.87 6.47 6.16
C GLY A 71 3.78 5.90 5.24
N PHE A 72 2.94 6.76 4.64
CA PHE A 72 1.86 6.34 3.74
C PHE A 72 1.54 7.35 2.63
N ILE A 73 0.80 6.89 1.63
CA ILE A 73 0.14 7.73 0.62
C ILE A 73 -1.37 7.52 0.65
N THR A 74 -2.12 8.52 0.18
CA THR A 74 -3.57 8.43 -0.02
C THR A 74 -4.00 8.87 -1.42
N PHE A 75 -5.22 8.49 -1.80
CA PHE A 75 -5.84 8.83 -3.07
C PHE A 75 -7.15 9.60 -2.87
N GLY A 76 -7.58 10.30 -3.93
CA GLY A 76 -8.82 11.08 -3.94
C GLY A 76 -8.63 12.54 -3.52
N SER A 77 -9.73 13.30 -3.52
CA SER A 77 -9.70 14.74 -3.25
C SER A 77 -9.44 15.09 -1.79
N THR A 78 -9.87 14.25 -0.85
CA THR A 78 -9.62 14.42 0.58
C THR A 78 -8.22 13.90 0.92
N THR A 79 -7.40 14.72 1.57
CA THR A 79 -6.10 14.32 2.12
C THR A 79 -6.24 13.86 3.56
N SER A 80 -5.23 13.16 4.08
CA SER A 80 -5.16 12.85 5.52
C SER A 80 -4.86 14.11 6.35
N SER A 81 -5.12 14.03 7.66
CA SER A 81 -4.49 14.94 8.62
C SER A 81 -2.95 14.80 8.55
N SER A 82 -2.22 15.85 8.92
CA SER A 82 -0.78 15.78 9.14
C SER A 82 -0.44 14.74 10.20
N SER A 83 -1.09 14.81 11.37
CA SER A 83 -0.90 13.90 12.51
C SER A 83 -1.74 12.63 12.43
N GLU A 84 -1.99 12.11 11.22
CA GLU A 84 -2.60 10.80 11.01
C GLU A 84 -1.52 9.72 11.08
N TYR A 85 -1.67 8.76 11.99
CA TYR A 85 -0.69 7.70 12.24
C TYR A 85 -1.25 6.30 12.01
N SER A 86 -2.54 6.17 11.69
CA SER A 86 -3.24 4.89 11.53
C SER A 86 -4.11 4.92 10.27
N PRO A 87 -3.48 5.03 9.09
CA PRO A 87 -4.18 5.30 7.83
C PRO A 87 -5.10 4.17 7.35
N ILE A 88 -4.94 2.94 7.86
CA ILE A 88 -5.79 1.81 7.49
C ILE A 88 -7.09 1.81 8.30
N SER A 89 -7.02 2.09 9.60
CA SER A 89 -8.21 2.12 10.47
C SER A 89 -8.90 3.48 10.53
N SER A 90 -8.25 4.55 10.05
CA SER A 90 -8.79 5.91 10.06
C SER A 90 -10.18 6.00 9.43
N GLY A 91 -11.06 6.81 10.02
CA GLY A 91 -12.36 7.16 9.44
C GLY A 91 -12.29 8.31 8.43
N THR A 92 -11.11 8.88 8.19
CA THR A 92 -10.94 10.01 7.26
C THR A 92 -11.34 9.61 5.83
N GLY A 93 -12.03 10.52 5.14
CA GLY A 93 -12.68 10.26 3.85
C GLY A 93 -11.79 10.23 2.60
N TYR A 94 -10.49 9.96 2.72
CA TYR A 94 -9.68 9.70 1.52
C TYR A 94 -10.14 8.40 0.84
N ALA A 95 -10.03 8.37 -0.49
CA ALA A 95 -10.60 7.30 -1.31
C ALA A 95 -9.78 5.99 -1.29
N GLY A 96 -8.60 6.03 -0.69
CA GLY A 96 -7.75 4.88 -0.48
C GLY A 96 -6.44 5.26 0.21
N ALA A 97 -5.77 4.28 0.83
CA ALA A 97 -4.45 4.44 1.40
C ALA A 97 -3.55 3.24 1.11
N VAL A 98 -2.26 3.52 0.94
CA VAL A 98 -1.17 2.53 0.94
C VAL A 98 -0.23 2.91 2.06
N SER A 99 -0.06 2.04 3.05
CA SER A 99 0.73 2.29 4.24
C SER A 99 1.93 1.34 4.31
N ALA A 100 3.13 1.88 4.24
CA ALA A 100 4.37 1.12 4.37
C ALA A 100 4.75 0.90 5.84
N VAL A 101 4.60 1.95 6.65
CA VAL A 101 4.82 1.98 8.09
C VAL A 101 3.98 3.09 8.72
N GLY A 102 2.65 3.02 8.64
CA GLY A 102 1.76 4.02 9.23
C GLY A 102 1.99 4.17 10.72
N ILE A 103 2.66 5.26 11.12
CA ILE A 103 2.99 5.66 12.48
C ILE A 103 3.51 7.10 12.46
N ASP A 104 3.64 7.73 13.62
CA ASP A 104 4.37 8.98 13.78
C ASP A 104 5.85 8.79 13.39
N MET A 105 6.20 9.31 12.21
CA MET A 105 7.54 9.27 11.64
C MET A 105 8.09 10.69 11.57
N VAL A 106 9.35 10.80 11.93
CA VAL A 106 10.13 12.03 11.85
C VAL A 106 11.41 11.80 11.05
N ASN A 107 12.00 12.91 10.65
CA ASN A 107 13.20 12.90 9.85
C ASN A 107 14.50 12.90 10.69
N ASN A 108 15.51 12.16 10.23
CA ASN A 108 16.91 12.25 10.64
C ASN A 108 17.84 12.88 9.56
N GLY A 109 17.50 14.06 9.04
CA GLY A 109 18.28 14.82 8.05
C GLY A 109 18.10 14.50 6.54
N ASN A 110 17.15 13.66 6.12
CA ASN A 110 16.97 13.20 4.72
C ASN A 110 15.59 13.53 4.12
N ALA A 111 15.52 13.96 2.87
CA ALA A 111 14.26 14.30 2.20
C ALA A 111 13.36 13.07 1.94
N ILE A 112 12.04 13.28 1.94
CA ILE A 112 11.12 12.34 1.25
C ILE A 112 11.16 12.69 -0.22
N THR A 113 11.30 11.70 -1.08
CA THR A 113 11.44 11.91 -2.52
C THR A 113 10.50 11.01 -3.31
N TYR A 114 10.21 11.38 -4.55
CA TYR A 114 9.47 10.53 -5.48
C TYR A 114 10.06 10.55 -6.89
N LYS A 115 9.82 9.50 -7.65
CA LYS A 115 10.16 9.41 -9.07
C LYS A 115 9.31 8.36 -9.77
N THR A 116 8.93 8.63 -11.02
CA THR A 116 8.43 7.60 -11.94
C THR A 116 9.60 7.09 -12.76
N ILE A 117 9.90 5.80 -12.65
CA ILE A 117 11.02 5.12 -13.31
C ILE A 117 10.52 4.17 -14.40
N GLY A 118 11.43 3.75 -15.30
CA GLY A 118 11.11 2.90 -16.44
C GLY A 118 10.55 3.67 -17.64
N SER A 119 9.97 2.95 -18.59
CA SER A 119 9.34 3.48 -19.80
C SER A 119 7.95 2.89 -19.98
N ALA A 120 7.03 3.66 -20.59
CA ALA A 120 5.68 3.17 -20.84
C ALA A 120 5.71 1.92 -21.75
N PRO A 121 4.84 0.94 -21.55
CA PRO A 121 3.75 0.86 -20.55
C PRO A 121 4.16 0.14 -19.24
N ASN A 122 5.46 0.12 -18.90
CA ASN A 122 6.03 -0.61 -17.76
C ASN A 122 6.72 0.33 -16.76
N ARG A 123 6.12 1.50 -16.51
CA ARG A 123 6.64 2.45 -15.51
C ARG A 123 6.31 2.01 -14.09
N VAL A 124 7.09 2.49 -13.13
CA VAL A 124 6.82 2.35 -11.69
C VAL A 124 6.93 3.72 -11.04
N PHE A 125 5.86 4.17 -10.40
CA PHE A 125 5.91 5.33 -9.52
C PHE A 125 6.43 4.89 -8.16
N VAL A 126 7.39 5.64 -7.60
CA VAL A 126 8.04 5.31 -6.33
C VAL A 126 8.04 6.55 -5.44
N VAL A 127 7.57 6.41 -4.20
CA VAL A 127 7.79 7.38 -3.11
C VAL A 127 8.73 6.73 -2.10
N GLN A 128 9.76 7.44 -1.68
CA GLN A 128 10.83 6.94 -0.82
C GLN A 128 10.97 7.79 0.45
N TRP A 129 10.99 7.08 1.58
CA TRP A 129 11.45 7.57 2.86
C TRP A 129 12.86 7.01 3.11
N THR A 130 13.80 7.89 3.44
CA THR A 130 15.21 7.54 3.66
C THR A 130 15.58 7.93 5.08
N ASN A 131 16.15 7.00 5.85
CA ASN A 131 16.51 7.21 7.26
C ASN A 131 15.40 7.91 8.04
N ALA A 132 14.16 7.46 7.84
CA ALA A 132 13.02 7.92 8.58
C ALA A 132 13.02 7.25 9.95
N GLU A 133 12.71 7.97 11.02
CA GLU A 133 12.69 7.44 12.38
C GLU A 133 11.29 7.44 12.95
N ARG A 134 11.02 6.48 13.83
CA ARG A 134 9.82 6.54 14.66
C ARG A 134 10.01 7.64 15.70
N SER A 135 9.05 8.55 15.79
CA SER A 135 9.09 9.68 16.73
C SER A 135 9.42 9.22 18.16
N ALA A 136 10.38 9.90 18.80
CA ALA A 136 10.89 9.63 20.14
C ALA A 136 11.46 8.21 20.40
N ARG A 137 11.73 7.41 19.37
CA ARG A 137 12.25 6.03 19.51
C ARG A 137 13.49 5.76 18.66
N GLY A 138 13.84 6.67 17.75
CA GLY A 138 15.09 6.66 17.00
C GLY A 138 15.30 5.46 16.08
N GLY A 139 16.39 5.52 15.33
CA GLY A 139 16.85 4.48 14.41
C GLY A 139 16.14 4.52 13.07
N ASP A 140 16.80 3.98 12.07
CA ASP A 140 16.52 4.32 10.67
C ASP A 140 15.58 3.31 10.01
N PHE A 141 14.66 3.82 9.18
CA PHE A 141 13.83 3.05 8.28
C PHE A 141 14.02 3.57 6.86
N ASN A 142 14.35 2.66 5.95
CA ASN A 142 14.42 2.93 4.51
C ASN A 142 13.32 2.12 3.83
N PHE A 143 12.38 2.79 3.19
CA PHE A 143 11.27 2.11 2.54
C PHE A 143 10.68 2.91 1.38
N GLN A 144 10.04 2.18 0.48
CA GLN A 144 9.41 2.72 -0.71
C GLN A 144 7.99 2.19 -0.85
N ILE A 145 7.06 3.07 -1.24
CA ILE A 145 5.79 2.67 -1.82
C ILE A 145 5.94 2.73 -3.34
N ARG A 146 5.53 1.65 -4.02
CA ARG A 146 5.70 1.46 -5.46
C ARG A 146 4.37 1.12 -6.11
N LEU A 147 3.99 1.85 -7.16
CA LEU A 147 2.80 1.61 -7.97
C LEU A 147 3.24 1.23 -9.38
N SER A 148 2.76 0.10 -9.90
CA SER A 148 3.19 -0.41 -11.22
C SER A 148 2.16 -0.10 -12.30
N GLU A 149 2.62 0.49 -13.41
CA GLU A 149 1.80 0.75 -14.59
C GLU A 149 1.25 -0.55 -15.19
N THR A 150 0.07 -0.48 -15.81
CA THR A 150 -0.65 -1.58 -16.48
C THR A 150 -1.20 -2.65 -15.53
N THR A 151 -0.35 -3.23 -14.68
CA THR A 151 -0.72 -4.30 -13.74
C THR A 151 -1.49 -3.78 -12.53
N ASN A 152 -1.35 -2.48 -12.22
CA ASN A 152 -1.93 -1.84 -11.04
C ASN A 152 -1.49 -2.48 -9.71
N VAL A 153 -0.36 -3.19 -9.73
CA VAL A 153 0.23 -3.80 -8.54
C VAL A 153 0.75 -2.71 -7.61
N VAL A 154 0.40 -2.84 -6.32
CA VAL A 154 1.01 -2.08 -5.23
C VAL A 154 2.13 -2.92 -4.64
N SER A 155 3.29 -2.33 -4.39
CA SER A 155 4.36 -2.99 -3.63
C SER A 155 5.00 -2.05 -2.62
N ILE A 156 5.49 -2.62 -1.53
CA ILE A 156 6.25 -1.93 -0.50
C ILE A 156 7.62 -2.60 -0.39
N SER A 157 8.66 -1.83 -0.67
CA SER A 157 10.05 -2.31 -0.73
C SER A 157 10.83 -1.74 0.44
N TYR A 158 11.38 -2.60 1.28
CA TYR A 158 12.13 -2.21 2.47
C TYR A 158 13.64 -2.35 2.23
N GLY A 159 14.37 -1.28 2.51
CA GLY A 159 15.82 -1.25 2.53
C GLY A 159 16.35 -1.62 3.91
N SER A 160 17.57 -1.16 4.22
CA SER A 160 18.13 -1.34 5.56
C SER A 160 17.28 -0.60 6.60
N CYS A 161 16.85 -1.30 7.64
CA CYS A 161 16.19 -0.72 8.80
C CYS A 161 16.99 -1.10 10.05
N ASP A 162 17.20 -0.14 10.96
CA ASP A 162 17.92 -0.33 12.22
C ASP A 162 17.28 0.51 13.34
N PRO A 163 16.05 0.18 13.77
CA PRO A 163 15.45 0.82 14.95
C PRO A 163 16.30 0.55 16.19
N SER A 164 16.62 1.56 17.00
CA SER A 164 17.52 1.39 18.15
C SER A 164 16.81 1.05 19.47
N ASN A 165 15.51 1.37 19.58
CA ASN A 165 14.76 1.24 20.84
C ASN A 165 14.05 -0.12 21.02
N ASN A 166 14.11 -0.67 22.24
CA ASN A 166 13.59 -1.99 22.63
C ASN A 166 12.08 -2.04 22.97
N ASN A 167 11.40 -0.89 22.97
CA ASN A 167 9.96 -0.82 23.20
C ASN A 167 9.18 -1.27 21.96
N ASN A 168 8.07 -1.95 22.20
CA ASN A 168 7.14 -2.29 21.14
C ASN A 168 6.51 -0.99 20.59
N VAL A 169 6.70 -0.74 19.30
CA VAL A 169 5.99 0.30 18.55
C VAL A 169 5.26 -0.38 17.41
N ASN A 170 3.94 -0.28 17.39
CA ASN A 170 3.11 -0.95 16.41
C ASN A 170 2.82 0.01 15.25
N VAL A 171 3.01 -0.45 14.02
CA VAL A 171 2.78 0.33 12.80
C VAL A 171 1.67 -0.32 11.96
N GLN A 172 0.92 0.45 11.19
CA GLN A 172 0.00 -0.10 10.21
C GLN A 172 0.72 -0.35 8.88
N VAL A 173 0.48 -1.52 8.28
CA VAL A 173 1.09 -1.91 7.01
C VAL A 173 0.03 -2.52 6.11
N GLY A 174 -0.08 -2.04 4.89
CA GLY A 174 -0.94 -2.59 3.84
C GLY A 174 -1.85 -1.56 3.21
N LEU A 175 -3.04 -2.01 2.81
CA LEU A 175 -3.93 -1.26 1.94
C LEU A 175 -5.28 -1.00 2.61
N ARG A 176 -5.88 0.15 2.29
CA ARG A 176 -7.26 0.51 2.62
C ARG A 176 -7.95 1.06 1.37
N GLY A 177 -9.18 0.63 1.11
CA GLY A 177 -10.07 1.23 0.12
C GLY A 177 -10.71 2.53 0.61
N SER A 178 -11.82 2.93 0.00
CA SER A 178 -12.53 4.17 0.33
C SER A 178 -13.17 4.12 1.73
N ASN A 179 -13.59 2.95 2.17
CA ASN A 179 -14.04 2.70 3.54
C ASN A 179 -12.98 1.91 4.32
N ASN A 180 -12.82 2.17 5.61
CA ASN A 180 -11.90 1.43 6.47
C ASN A 180 -12.37 0.00 6.79
N SER A 181 -13.54 -0.43 6.32
CA SER A 181 -13.96 -1.84 6.31
C SER A 181 -13.42 -2.63 5.10
N ASP A 182 -12.98 -1.95 4.04
CA ASP A 182 -12.31 -2.55 2.88
C ASP A 182 -10.80 -2.39 3.06
N TYR A 183 -10.15 -3.43 3.58
CA TYR A 183 -8.73 -3.40 3.90
C TYR A 183 -8.04 -4.71 3.55
N ASN A 184 -6.73 -4.61 3.34
CA ASN A 184 -5.83 -5.74 3.20
C ASN A 184 -4.51 -5.37 3.87
N ASN A 185 -4.44 -5.60 5.18
CA ASN A 185 -3.33 -5.19 6.03
C ASN A 185 -2.60 -6.38 6.65
N ARG A 186 -1.45 -6.10 7.27
CA ARG A 186 -0.58 -7.11 7.88
C ARG A 186 -0.65 -7.04 9.40
N SER A 187 -0.38 -8.18 10.04
CA SER A 187 -0.31 -8.32 11.48
C SER A 187 0.95 -9.06 11.92
N LEU A 188 1.58 -8.58 13.00
CA LEU A 188 2.69 -9.26 13.68
C LEU A 188 2.76 -8.79 15.14
N SER A 189 2.69 -9.74 16.08
CA SER A 189 2.80 -9.47 17.51
C SER A 189 3.91 -10.28 18.21
N SER A 190 4.66 -11.11 17.48
CA SER A 190 5.85 -11.79 17.99
C SER A 190 7.08 -10.89 17.91
N ASN A 191 8.20 -11.36 18.46
CA ASN A 191 9.49 -10.66 18.40
C ASN A 191 10.40 -11.24 17.29
N ASN A 192 9.85 -11.43 16.10
CA ASN A 192 10.60 -11.90 14.92
C ASN A 192 10.74 -10.78 13.89
N THR A 193 11.81 -10.76 13.11
CA THR A 193 11.88 -9.91 11.91
C THR A 193 10.74 -10.25 10.95
N TRP A 194 10.34 -9.32 10.09
CA TRP A 194 9.06 -9.41 9.39
C TRP A 194 8.97 -10.53 8.34
N ALA A 195 10.05 -10.80 7.60
CA ALA A 195 10.07 -11.80 6.53
C ALA A 195 9.66 -13.19 7.07
N GLY A 196 8.69 -13.82 6.43
CA GLY A 196 8.13 -15.11 6.81
C GLY A 196 7.27 -15.10 8.07
N ASN A 197 7.09 -13.94 8.73
CA ASN A 197 6.47 -13.87 10.06
C ASN A 197 5.18 -13.05 10.11
N THR A 198 4.90 -12.18 9.14
CA THR A 198 3.62 -11.43 9.14
C THR A 198 2.46 -12.29 8.64
N SER A 199 1.29 -12.10 9.25
CA SER A 199 0.02 -12.70 8.82
C SER A 199 -0.93 -11.65 8.26
N ALA A 200 -2.00 -12.06 7.57
CA ALA A 200 -3.07 -11.15 7.20
C ALA A 200 -3.75 -10.61 8.47
N GLY A 201 -4.05 -9.30 8.49
CA GLY A 201 -4.81 -8.71 9.59
C GLY A 201 -6.27 -9.14 9.54
N THR A 202 -6.85 -9.36 10.72
CA THR A 202 -8.27 -9.74 10.88
C THR A 202 -9.17 -8.56 11.20
N ALA A 203 -8.60 -7.36 11.28
CA ALA A 203 -9.27 -6.09 11.56
C ALA A 203 -8.47 -4.95 10.93
N ASN A 204 -9.12 -3.84 10.60
CA ASN A 204 -8.47 -2.67 9.99
C ASN A 204 -7.41 -2.01 10.89
N ASN A 205 -7.50 -2.22 12.20
CA ASN A 205 -6.56 -1.76 13.21
C ASN A 205 -5.47 -2.79 13.54
N ALA A 206 -5.36 -3.88 12.77
CA ALA A 206 -4.23 -4.79 12.89
C ALA A 206 -2.91 -4.04 12.62
N THR A 207 -1.88 -4.42 13.36
CA THR A 207 -0.58 -3.75 13.32
C THR A 207 0.55 -4.76 13.22
N VAL A 208 1.68 -4.29 12.71
CA VAL A 208 2.95 -5.00 12.65
C VAL A 208 3.88 -4.39 13.69
N ARG A 209 4.39 -5.19 14.60
CA ARG A 209 5.32 -4.72 15.63
C ARG A 209 6.64 -4.25 15.01
N THR A 210 7.19 -3.18 15.57
CA THR A 210 8.59 -2.76 15.43
C THR A 210 9.26 -2.59 16.79
N ARG A 211 10.56 -2.89 16.86
CA ARG A 211 11.50 -2.65 17.97
C ARG A 211 12.91 -3.00 17.46
N ASN A 212 13.93 -2.82 18.28
CA ASN A 212 15.33 -3.09 17.92
C ASN A 212 15.66 -4.50 17.39
N ASN A 213 14.79 -5.48 17.57
CA ASN A 213 14.93 -6.83 16.99
C ASN A 213 13.69 -7.29 16.19
N VAL A 214 12.78 -6.37 15.86
CA VAL A 214 11.58 -6.64 15.05
C VAL A 214 11.45 -5.49 14.06
N TYR A 215 11.79 -5.75 12.81
CA TYR A 215 11.77 -4.74 11.76
C TYR A 215 11.70 -5.44 10.40
N PRO A 216 11.38 -4.69 9.33
CA PRO A 216 11.44 -5.23 7.97
C PRO A 216 12.86 -5.69 7.66
N ASN A 217 13.01 -6.94 7.20
CA ASN A 217 14.31 -7.40 6.71
C ASN A 217 14.74 -6.56 5.50
N THR A 218 16.03 -6.30 5.36
CA THR A 218 16.57 -5.68 4.15
C THR A 218 16.17 -6.49 2.92
N ASN A 219 15.75 -5.80 1.86
CA ASN A 219 15.26 -6.39 0.61
C ASN A 219 13.90 -7.09 0.74
N LEU A 220 13.15 -6.90 1.82
CA LEU A 220 11.79 -7.40 1.92
C LEU A 220 10.89 -6.64 0.94
N LEU A 221 10.13 -7.38 0.15
CA LEU A 221 9.14 -6.86 -0.79
C LEU A 221 7.77 -7.44 -0.45
N TYR A 222 6.84 -6.58 -0.06
CA TYR A 222 5.42 -6.91 0.01
C TYR A 222 4.72 -6.48 -1.26
N THR A 223 3.84 -7.33 -1.77
CA THR A 223 3.13 -7.11 -3.03
C THR A 223 1.66 -7.42 -2.84
N TRP A 224 0.81 -6.51 -3.30
CA TRP A 224 -0.62 -6.70 -3.42
C TRP A 224 -1.00 -6.60 -4.89
N THR A 225 -1.46 -7.71 -5.45
CA THR A 225 -1.88 -7.82 -6.84
C THR A 225 -3.40 -7.71 -6.91
N PRO A 226 -3.95 -6.72 -7.64
CA PRO A 226 -5.39 -6.62 -7.86
C PRO A 226 -5.95 -7.91 -8.46
N ALA A 227 -7.15 -8.29 -8.07
CA ALA A 227 -7.87 -9.36 -8.75
C ALA A 227 -8.01 -9.01 -10.24
N ALA A 228 -7.86 -10.01 -11.11
CA ALA A 228 -8.09 -9.83 -12.53
C ALA A 228 -9.49 -9.24 -12.77
N ALA A 229 -9.61 -8.29 -13.69
CA ALA A 229 -10.90 -7.75 -14.05
C ALA A 229 -11.81 -8.91 -14.49
N CYS A 230 -13.03 -8.98 -13.95
CA CYS A 230 -14.03 -9.93 -14.42
C CYS A 230 -14.28 -9.65 -15.91
N THR A 231 -13.85 -10.57 -16.77
CA THR A 231 -14.21 -10.53 -18.18
C THR A 231 -15.60 -11.12 -18.32
N ALA A 232 -16.55 -10.31 -18.78
CA ALA A 232 -17.85 -10.84 -19.19
C ALA A 232 -17.61 -11.89 -20.29
N PRO A 233 -18.21 -13.08 -20.21
CA PRO A 233 -18.13 -14.05 -21.29
C PRO A 233 -18.56 -13.38 -22.61
N THR A 234 -17.71 -13.46 -23.64
CA THR A 234 -17.98 -12.88 -24.96
C THR A 234 -19.09 -13.61 -25.71
N ALA A 235 -19.56 -14.75 -25.19
CA ALA A 235 -20.67 -15.51 -25.74
C ALA A 235 -21.58 -16.01 -24.62
N GLN A 236 -22.89 -16.00 -24.89
CA GLN A 236 -23.86 -16.75 -24.11
C GLN A 236 -23.54 -18.25 -24.24
N PRO A 237 -23.62 -19.05 -23.15
CA PRO A 237 -23.49 -20.50 -23.25
C PRO A 237 -24.57 -21.03 -24.21
N SER A 238 -24.14 -21.68 -25.29
CA SER A 238 -25.00 -22.15 -26.37
C SER A 238 -25.72 -23.48 -26.05
N ALA A 239 -25.44 -24.09 -24.89
CA ALA A 239 -26.00 -25.38 -24.52
C ALA A 239 -26.42 -25.41 -23.04
N LEU A 240 -27.63 -24.94 -22.75
CA LEU A 240 -28.33 -25.34 -21.53
C LEU A 240 -29.12 -26.62 -21.84
N CYS A 241 -28.50 -27.79 -21.66
CA CYS A 241 -29.22 -29.07 -21.73
C CYS A 241 -29.97 -29.29 -20.41
N LEU A 242 -31.24 -28.89 -20.35
CA LEU A 242 -32.16 -29.42 -19.34
C LEU A 242 -32.66 -30.78 -19.84
N CYS A 243 -31.88 -31.84 -19.62
CA CYS A 243 -32.45 -33.18 -19.65
C CYS A 243 -33.31 -33.37 -18.40
N GLY A 244 -34.52 -32.84 -18.44
CA GLY A 244 -35.57 -33.24 -17.51
C GLY A 244 -35.91 -34.69 -17.77
N THR A 245 -35.43 -35.61 -16.93
CA THR A 245 -36.03 -36.94 -16.82
C THR A 245 -37.37 -36.77 -16.12
N GLY A 246 -38.39 -36.39 -16.89
CA GLY A 246 -39.77 -36.52 -16.46
C GLY A 246 -40.16 -37.98 -16.42
N ARG A 247 -40.20 -38.56 -15.22
CA ARG A 247 -41.28 -39.39 -14.69
C ARG A 247 -41.07 -39.67 -13.21
#